data_AF-A0A8J6LZY3-F1
#
_entry.id   AF-A0A8J6LZY3-F1
#
_cell.length_a   1.000
_cell.length_b   1.000
_cell.length_c   1.000
_cell.angle_alpha   90.00
_cell.angle_beta   90.00
_cell.angle_gamma   90.00
#
_symmetry.space_group_name_H-M   'P 1'
#
loop_
_entity.id
_entity.type
_entity.pdbx_description
1 polymer ?
#
loop_
_entity_poly.entity_id
_entity_poly.type
_entity_poly.pdbx_seq_one_letter_code
_entity_poly.pdbx_strand_id
1 'polypeptide(L)'
;MKWTVVLDILLVLLVLVLTFTGLLLTNTLPPGSRRLTVWTLNRHQWGDVHFYLSMLFITGLVLHLIMHVHYIKSVIAGNNLRWQRTRLIAAVMVITILIALTVMPLIMKPD
;
A
#
# COMPACT_ATOMS: atom_id res chain seq x y z
N MET A 1 0.95 -19.98 -15.80
CA MET A 1 0.22 -18.69 -15.87
C MET A 1 -1.12 -18.87 -15.18
N LYS A 2 -1.43 -18.06 -14.15
CA LYS A 2 -2.78 -17.62 -13.72
C LYS A 2 -2.77 -17.11 -12.26
N TRP A 3 -2.15 -17.84 -11.33
CA TRP A 3 -2.20 -17.51 -9.89
C TRP A 3 -1.50 -16.20 -9.50
N THR A 4 -0.36 -15.90 -10.11
CA THR A 4 0.37 -14.64 -9.85
C THR A 4 -0.46 -13.43 -10.28
N VAL A 5 -1.06 -13.47 -11.47
CA VAL A 5 -1.91 -12.36 -11.98
C VAL A 5 -3.15 -12.16 -11.11
N VAL A 6 -3.79 -13.24 -10.65
CA VAL A 6 -4.93 -13.14 -9.73
C VAL A 6 -4.51 -12.48 -8.43
N LEU A 7 -3.37 -12.89 -7.87
CA LEU A 7 -2.83 -12.32 -6.65
C LEU A 7 -2.47 -10.84 -6.85
N ASP A 8 -1.89 -10.47 -7.99
CA ASP A 8 -1.55 -9.09 -8.33
C ASP A 8 -2.81 -8.20 -8.41
N ILE A 9 -3.84 -8.66 -9.11
CA ILE A 9 -5.13 -7.95 -9.20
C ILE A 9 -5.77 -7.82 -7.81
N LEU A 10 -5.75 -8.89 -7.02
CA LEU A 10 -6.27 -8.86 -5.65
C LEU A 10 -5.53 -7.84 -4.78
N LEU A 11 -4.20 -7.78 -4.87
CA LEU A 11 -3.40 -6.80 -4.15
C LEU A 11 -3.68 -5.36 -4.58
N VAL A 12 -3.88 -5.13 -5.89
CA VAL A 12 -4.29 -3.81 -6.40
C VAL A 12 -5.66 -3.41 -5.85
N LEU A 13 -6.62 -4.33 -5.81
CA LEU A 13 -7.93 -4.03 -5.22
C LEU A 13 -7.82 -3.77 -3.72
N LEU A 14 -7.05 -4.57 -2.99
CA LEU A 14 -6.82 -4.38 -1.56
C LEU A 14 -6.17 -3.02 -1.24
N VAL A 15 -5.17 -2.60 -2.01
CA VAL A 15 -4.52 -1.30 -1.75
C VAL A 15 -5.46 -0.12 -2.05
N LEU A 16 -6.35 -0.24 -3.04
CA LEU A 16 -7.38 0.77 -3.31
C LEU A 16 -8.38 0.88 -2.16
N VAL A 17 -8.87 -0.26 -1.66
CA VAL A 17 -9.79 -0.28 -0.50
C VAL A 17 -9.11 0.23 0.76
N LEU A 18 -7.84 -0.11 0.99
CA LEU A 18 -7.05 0.41 2.10
C LEU A 18 -6.86 1.93 2.02
N THR A 19 -6.55 2.44 0.83
CA THR A 19 -6.43 3.87 0.60
C THR A 19 -7.75 4.58 0.89
N PHE A 20 -8.87 4.05 0.37
CA PHE A 20 -10.20 4.60 0.62
C PHE A 20 -10.55 4.59 2.11
N THR A 21 -10.38 3.46 2.80
CA THR A 21 -10.70 3.34 4.23
C THR A 21 -9.78 4.18 5.12
N GLY A 22 -8.50 4.32 4.76
CA GLY A 22 -7.56 5.22 5.44
C GLY A 22 -7.95 6.70 5.30
N LEU A 23 -8.34 7.12 4.09
CA LEU A 23 -8.85 8.47 3.84
C LEU A 23 -10.18 8.72 4.58
N LEU A 24 -11.07 7.72 4.62
CA LEU A 24 -12.33 7.79 5.37
C LEU A 24 -12.08 7.98 6.88
N LEU A 25 -11.14 7.23 7.46
CA LEU A 25 -10.77 7.34 8.88
C LEU A 25 -10.07 8.66 9.23
N THR A 26 -9.38 9.28 8.27
CA THR A 26 -8.65 10.53 8.48
C THR A 26 -9.54 11.74 8.29
N ASN A 27 -10.33 11.76 7.21
CA ASN A 27 -11.09 12.94 6.78
C ASN A 27 -12.54 12.94 7.29
N THR A 28 -13.21 11.77 7.29
CA THR A 28 -14.65 11.68 7.60
C THR A 28 -14.91 11.32 9.06
N LEU A 29 -14.03 10.52 9.68
CA LEU A 29 -14.12 10.10 11.08
C LEU A 29 -12.87 10.53 11.89
N PRO A 30 -12.57 11.84 11.97
CA PRO A 30 -11.41 12.32 12.72
C PRO A 30 -11.50 11.96 14.20
N PRO A 31 -10.36 11.87 14.92
CA PRO A 31 -10.34 11.51 16.34
C PRO A 31 -11.25 12.43 17.17
N GLY A 32 -12.11 11.85 18.00
CA GLY A 32 -13.11 12.59 18.79
C GLY A 32 -14.54 12.58 18.22
N SER A 33 -14.73 12.08 16.99
CA SER A 33 -16.05 11.95 16.31
C SER A 33 -16.93 10.81 16.85
N ARG A 34 -17.05 10.66 18.18
CA ARG A 34 -17.73 9.54 18.87
C ARG A 34 -19.17 9.27 18.42
N ARG A 35 -19.84 10.22 17.77
CA ARG A 35 -21.23 10.11 17.30
C ARG A 35 -21.38 10.01 15.78
N LEU A 36 -20.33 10.20 15.00
CA LEU A 36 -20.42 10.01 13.55
C LEU A 36 -20.28 8.53 13.21
N THR A 37 -21.19 8.06 12.37
CA THR A 37 -21.18 6.71 11.81
C THR A 37 -21.26 6.80 10.30
N VAL A 38 -20.43 6.03 9.62
CA VAL A 38 -20.50 5.86 8.16
C VAL A 38 -20.90 4.43 7.89
N TRP A 39 -22.00 4.22 7.17
CA TRP A 39 -22.62 2.90 6.97
C TRP A 39 -22.82 2.14 8.28
N THR A 40 -23.42 2.80 9.27
CA THR A 40 -23.67 2.30 10.63
C THR A 40 -22.45 1.87 11.45
N LEU A 41 -21.25 1.97 10.87
CA LEU A 41 -19.99 1.67 11.54
C LEU A 41 -19.37 2.95 12.12
N ASN A 42 -18.91 2.85 13.35
CA ASN A 42 -18.16 3.91 14.01
C ASN A 42 -16.67 3.89 13.60
N ARG A 43 -15.91 4.88 14.06
CA ARG A 43 -14.47 4.99 13.79
C ARG A 43 -13.66 3.75 14.20
N HIS A 44 -14.00 3.13 15.33
CA HIS A 44 -13.28 1.94 15.79
C HIS A 44 -13.54 0.74 14.89
N GLN A 45 -14.79 0.51 14.51
CA GLN A 45 -15.15 -0.58 13.62
C GLN A 45 -14.54 -0.41 12.23
N TRP A 46 -14.53 0.82 11.68
CA TRP A 46 -13.79 1.10 10.45
C TRP A 46 -12.28 0.90 10.61
N GLY A 47 -11.73 1.21 11.78
CA GLY A 47 -10.35 0.92 12.15
C GLY A 47 -10.04 -0.57 12.13
N ASP A 48 -10.92 -1.40 12.70
CA ASP A 48 -10.77 -2.85 12.69
C ASP A 48 -10.80 -3.40 11.25
N VAL A 49 -11.76 -2.94 10.43
CA VAL A 49 -11.83 -3.31 9.00
C VAL A 49 -10.54 -2.93 8.27
N HIS A 50 -10.08 -1.69 8.44
CA HIS A 50 -8.84 -1.22 7.82
C HIS A 50 -7.63 -2.05 8.29
N PHE A 51 -7.57 -2.42 9.57
CA PHE A 51 -6.50 -3.25 10.13
C PHE A 51 -6.48 -4.66 9.53
N TYR A 52 -7.61 -5.37 9.50
CA TYR A 52 -7.67 -6.71 8.94
C TYR A 52 -7.37 -6.73 7.44
N LEU A 53 -7.85 -5.74 6.68
CA LEU A 53 -7.50 -5.57 5.27
C LEU A 53 -5.99 -5.32 5.10
N SER A 54 -5.36 -4.57 6.01
CA SER A 54 -3.92 -4.30 5.98
C SER A 54 -3.13 -5.58 6.22
N MET A 55 -3.56 -6.40 7.19
CA MET A 55 -2.93 -7.69 7.48
C MET A 55 -3.03 -8.65 6.29
N LEU A 56 -4.22 -8.71 5.65
CA LEU A 56 -4.43 -9.50 4.44
C LEU A 56 -3.54 -9.01 3.28
N PHE A 57 -3.45 -7.69 3.09
CA PHE A 57 -2.59 -7.09 2.07
C PHE A 57 -1.12 -7.40 2.30
N ILE A 58 -0.60 -7.24 3.53
CA ILE A 58 0.80 -7.56 3.86
C ILE A 58 1.09 -9.05 3.63
N THR A 59 0.18 -9.93 4.05
CA THR A 59 0.33 -11.37 3.83
C THR A 59 0.35 -11.70 2.33
N GLY A 60 -0.58 -11.13 1.56
CA GLY A 60 -0.61 -11.28 0.11
C GLY A 60 0.63 -10.70 -0.57
N LEU A 61 1.15 -9.56 -0.09
CA LEU A 61 2.35 -8.91 -0.62
C LEU A 61 3.60 -9.79 -0.41
N VAL A 62 3.73 -10.43 0.75
CA VAL A 62 4.79 -11.41 0.99
C VAL A 62 4.68 -12.57 -0.01
N LEU A 63 3.47 -13.11 -0.21
CA LEU A 63 3.22 -14.17 -1.19
C LEU A 63 3.54 -13.73 -2.63
N HIS A 64 3.18 -12.51 -3.01
CA HIS A 64 3.55 -11.90 -4.30
C HIS A 64 5.07 -11.94 -4.50
N LEU A 65 5.83 -11.47 -3.53
CA LEU A 65 7.30 -11.45 -3.62
C LEU A 65 7.88 -12.86 -3.73
N ILE A 66 7.39 -13.82 -2.94
CA ILE A 66 7.81 -15.23 -3.01
C ILE A 66 7.52 -15.81 -4.39
N MET A 67 6.33 -15.57 -4.94
CA MET A 67 5.95 -16.05 -6.27
C MET A 67 6.80 -15.42 -7.38
N HIS A 68 7.18 -14.14 -7.24
CA HIS A 68 8.00 -13.41 -8.20
C HIS A 68 9.52 -13.55 -7.99
N VAL A 69 9.99 -14.39 -7.05
CA VAL A 69 11.42 -14.58 -6.74
C VAL A 69 12.27 -14.89 -7.99
N HIS A 70 11.77 -15.69 -8.93
CA HIS A 70 12.51 -16.03 -10.15
C HIS A 70 12.74 -14.80 -11.04
N TYR A 71 11.72 -13.96 -11.17
CA TYR A 71 11.84 -12.68 -11.86
C TYR A 71 12.82 -11.76 -11.13
N ILE A 72 12.72 -11.65 -9.80
CA ILE A 72 13.63 -10.85 -8.99
C ILE A 72 15.09 -11.29 -9.18
N LYS A 73 15.36 -12.60 -9.11
CA LYS A 73 16.70 -13.17 -9.37
C LYS A 73 17.19 -12.82 -10.78
N SER A 74 16.35 -12.96 -11.79
CA SER A 74 16.67 -12.60 -13.18
C SER A 74 16.97 -11.10 -13.35
N VAL A 75 16.20 -10.25 -12.68
CA VAL A 75 16.39 -8.79 -12.67
C VAL A 75 17.72 -8.41 -12.02
N ILE A 76 18.10 -9.06 -10.92
CA ILE A 76 19.36 -8.82 -10.22
C ILE A 76 20.56 -9.35 -11.03
N ALA A 77 20.44 -10.54 -11.61
CA ALA A 77 21.51 -11.19 -12.38
C ALA A 77 21.69 -10.65 -13.81
N GLY A 78 20.74 -9.87 -14.34
CA GLY A 78 20.75 -9.42 -15.72
C GLY A 78 21.83 -8.38 -16.00
N ASN A 79 22.83 -8.71 -16.84
CA ASN A 79 24.01 -7.87 -17.10
C ASN A 79 23.77 -6.68 -18.07
N ASN A 80 22.53 -6.19 -18.21
CA ASN A 80 22.21 -5.07 -19.10
C ASN A 80 22.17 -3.74 -18.33
N LEU A 81 23.32 -3.08 -18.29
CA LEU A 81 23.57 -1.87 -17.50
C LEU A 81 22.56 -0.73 -17.77
N ARG A 82 22.05 -0.61 -19.00
CA ARG A 82 21.10 0.45 -19.37
C ARG A 82 19.74 0.23 -18.70
N TRP A 83 19.21 -0.99 -18.76
CA TRP A 83 17.94 -1.35 -18.13
C TRP A 83 18.04 -1.42 -16.60
N GLN A 84 19.20 -1.81 -16.07
CA GLN A 84 19.47 -1.75 -14.63
C GLN A 84 19.42 -0.31 -14.11
N ARG A 85 20.08 0.65 -14.79
CA ARG A 85 20.06 2.07 -14.40
C ARG A 85 18.65 2.66 -14.42
N THR A 86 17.87 2.43 -15.49
CA THR A 86 16.49 2.94 -15.57
C THR A 86 15.61 2.38 -14.45
N ARG A 87 15.74 1.09 -14.12
CA ARG A 87 14.99 0.46 -13.02
C ARG A 87 15.40 0.99 -11.65
N LEU A 88 16.70 1.19 -11.43
CA LEU A 88 17.22 1.72 -10.17
C LEU A 88 16.78 3.18 -9.96
N ILE A 89 16.80 4.00 -11.02
CA ILE A 89 16.28 5.37 -10.98
C ILE A 89 14.77 5.36 -10.69
N ALA A 90 13.99 4.51 -11.36
CA ALA A 90 12.56 4.38 -11.07
C ALA A 90 12.29 3.94 -9.62
N ALA A 91 13.04 2.95 -9.12
CA ALA A 91 12.92 2.48 -7.74
C ALA A 91 13.26 3.58 -6.72
N VAL A 92 14.37 4.31 -6.93
CA VAL A 92 14.78 5.43 -6.07
C VAL A 92 13.75 6.56 -6.10
N MET A 93 13.22 6.92 -7.29
CA MET A 93 12.17 7.92 -7.39
C MET A 93 10.91 7.51 -6.63
N VAL A 94 10.43 6.27 -6.82
CA VAL A 94 9.25 5.76 -6.13
C VAL A 94 9.47 5.75 -4.61
N ILE A 95 10.61 5.25 -4.13
CA ILE A 95 10.94 5.25 -2.70
C ILE A 95 10.98 6.68 -2.16
N THR A 96 11.60 7.61 -2.89
CA THR A 96 11.68 9.03 -2.49
C THR A 96 10.30 9.65 -2.40
N ILE A 97 9.42 9.37 -3.37
CA ILE A 97 8.02 9.83 -3.37
C ILE A 97 7.25 9.25 -2.17
N LEU A 98 7.42 7.95 -1.88
CA LEU A 98 6.77 7.30 -0.74
C LEU A 98 7.25 7.85 0.60
N ILE A 99 8.56 8.11 0.74
CA ILE A 99 9.11 8.77 1.93
C ILE A 99 8.56 10.19 2.06
N ALA A 100 8.53 10.97 0.97
CA ALA A 100 7.97 12.31 0.99
C ALA A 100 6.49 12.31 1.41
N LEU A 101 5.67 11.39 0.86
CA LEU A 101 4.26 11.26 1.20
C LEU A 101 4.02 10.83 2.66
N THR A 102 4.91 10.01 3.23
CA THR A 102 4.79 9.58 4.63
C THR A 102 5.29 10.63 5.62
N VAL A 103 6.26 11.46 5.23
CA VAL A 103 6.81 12.53 6.06
C VAL A 103 5.99 13.82 5.97
N MET A 104 5.33 14.08 4.84
CA MET A 104 4.51 15.29 4.62
C MET A 104 3.51 15.59 5.75
N PRO A 105 2.74 14.62 6.30
CA PRO A 105 1.80 14.87 7.38
C PRO A 105 2.46 15.20 8.73
N LEU A 106 3.75 14.88 8.91
CA LEU A 106 4.51 15.23 10.13
C LEU A 106 5.02 16.68 10.08
N ILE A 107 5.25 17.20 8.87
CA ILE A 107 5.72 18.58 8.65
C ILE A 107 4.53 19.54 8.61
N MET A 108 3.40 19.12 8.04
CA MET A 108 2.15 19.87 8.06
C MET A 108 1.50 19.76 9.44
N LYS A 109 1.98 20.59 10.38
CA LYS A 109 1.33 20.80 11.67
C LYS A 109 -0.05 21.43 11.40
N PRO A 110 -1.15 20.90 11.96
CA PRO A 110 -2.45 21.52 11.77
C PRO A 110 -2.48 22.85 12.54
N ASP A 111 -2.84 23.91 11.81
CA ASP A 111 -3.18 25.23 12.36
C ASP A 111 -4.53 25.18 13.09
#